data_AF-A0A2A9GGJ4-F1
#
_entry.id   AF-A0A2A9GGJ4-F1
#
_cell.length_a   1.000
_cell.length_b   1.000
_cell.length_c   1.000
_cell.angle_alpha   90.00
_cell.angle_beta   90.00
_cell.angle_gamma   90.00
#
_symmetry.space_group_name_H-M   'P 1'
#
loop_
_entity.id
_entity.type
_entity.pdbx_description
1 polymer ?
#
loop_
_entity_poly.entity_id
_entity_poly.type
_entity_poly.pdbx_seq_one_letter_code
_entity_poly.pdbx_strand_id
1 'polypeptide(L)' 'MHHASATRIARLIYNAAQRRFEAVVEFFTPGIAQPLRVPVRVEASPNIPHRQLARALTREAQRRGIGGL' A
#
# COMPACT_ATOMS: atom_id res chain seq x y z
N MET A 1 6.84 11.24 19.23
CA MET A 1 7.83 10.32 18.63
C MET A 1 7.19 9.65 17.43
N HIS A 2 7.51 10.09 16.21
CA HIS A 2 7.06 9.39 15.01
C HIS A 2 7.87 8.09 14.92
N HIS A 3 7.31 6.96 15.34
CA HIS A 3 7.89 5.67 14.98
C HIS A 3 7.92 5.63 13.46
N ALA A 4 9.11 5.67 12.87
CA ALA A 4 9.28 5.60 11.42
C ALA A 4 8.85 4.21 10.97
N SER A 5 7.56 4.04 10.69
CA SER A 5 7.02 2.80 10.15
C SER A 5 7.55 2.65 8.72
N ALA A 6 8.49 1.73 8.50
CA ALA A 6 8.92 1.41 7.14
C ALA A 6 7.74 0.78 6.38
N THR A 7 7.61 1.10 5.09
CA THR A 7 6.52 0.60 4.25
C THR A 7 7.09 -0.13 3.04
N ARG A 8 6.58 -1.34 2.75
CA ARG A 8 6.95 -2.14 1.55
C ARG A 8 5.71 -2.52 0.75
N ILE A 9 5.79 -2.42 -0.58
CA ILE A 9 4.77 -3.01 -1.46
C ILE A 9 5.19 -4.46 -1.73
N ALA A 10 4.54 -5.41 -1.07
CA ALA A 10 4.91 -6.83 -1.11
C ALA A 10 4.41 -7.55 -2.37
N ARG A 11 3.28 -7.09 -2.92
CA ARG A 11 2.69 -7.60 -4.16
C ARG A 11 2.01 -6.46 -4.90
N LEU A 12 2.14 -6.42 -6.21
CA LEU A 12 1.49 -5.46 -7.09
C LEU A 12 1.03 -6.15 -8.37
N ILE A 13 -0.25 -6.03 -8.70
CA ILE A 13 -0.85 -6.56 -9.93
C ILE A 13 -1.70 -5.45 -10.56
N TYR A 14 -1.64 -5.32 -11.87
CA TYR A 14 -2.60 -4.52 -12.62
C TYR A 14 -3.71 -5.42 -13.16
N ASN A 15 -4.95 -5.16 -12.75
CA ASN A 15 -6.13 -5.83 -13.28
C ASN A 15 -6.67 -5.01 -14.47
N ALA A 16 -6.37 -5.46 -15.69
CA ALA A 16 -6.75 -4.77 -16.91
C ALA A 16 -8.26 -4.72 -17.14
N ALA A 17 -9.01 -5.74 -16.73
CA ALA A 17 -10.46 -5.79 -16.87
C ALA A 17 -11.15 -4.71 -16.01
N GLN A 18 -10.58 -4.43 -14.84
CA GLN A 18 -11.12 -3.46 -13.87
C GLN A 18 -10.37 -2.13 -13.85
N ARG A 19 -9.37 -1.96 -14.73
CA ARG A 19 -8.52 -0.75 -14.85
C ARG A 19 -7.98 -0.25 -13.51
N ARG A 20 -7.50 -1.17 -12.67
CA ARG A 20 -7.02 -0.86 -11.32
C ARG A 20 -5.80 -1.66 -10.92
N PHE A 21 -5.01 -1.11 -10.02
CA PHE A 21 -3.95 -1.80 -9.33
C PHE A 21 -4.46 -2.44 -8.05
N GLU A 22 -4.06 -3.68 -7.81
CA GLU A 22 -4.29 -4.42 -6.58
C GLU A 22 -2.93 -4.70 -5.94
N ALA A 23 -2.79 -4.35 -4.67
CA ALA A 23 -1.52 -4.50 -3.98
C ALA A 23 -1.67 -4.94 -2.53
N VAL A 24 -0.60 -5.47 -1.97
CA VAL A 24 -0.45 -5.69 -0.53
C VAL A 24 0.67 -4.79 -0.04
N VAL A 25 0.34 -3.89 0.90
CA VAL A 25 1.30 -2.99 1.53
C VAL A 25 1.59 -3.48 2.94
N GLU A 26 2.86 -3.58 3.27
CA GLU A 26 3.36 -4.01 4.58
C GLU A 26 3.86 -2.80 5.37
N PHE A 27 3.39 -2.67 6.61
CA PHE A 27 3.88 -1.71 7.60
C PHE A 27 4.73 -2.42 8.64
N PHE A 28 5.96 -1.97 8.79
CA PHE A 28 6.90 -2.49 9.78
C PHE A 28 6.91 -1.58 11.00
N THR A 29 6.58 -2.16 12.15
CA THR A 29 6.60 -1.47 13.43
C THR A 29 7.71 -2.08 14.29
N PRO A 30 8.62 -1.28 14.87
CA PRO A 30 9.64 -1.78 15.78
C PRO A 30 9.00 -2.60 16.92
N GLY A 31 9.54 -3.77 17.22
CA GLY A 31 9.03 -4.66 18.28
C GLY A 31 7.91 -5.62 17.85
N ILE A 32 7.41 -5.56 16.60
CA ILE A 32 6.46 -6.53 16.07
C ILE A 32 7.18 -7.49 15.12
N ALA A 33 7.07 -8.81 15.37
CA ALA A 33 7.76 -9.85 14.61
C ALA A 33 7.28 -9.99 13.16
N GLN A 34 6.01 -9.62 12.89
CA GLN A 34 5.41 -9.69 11.56
C GLN A 34 4.87 -8.32 11.14
N PRO A 35 5.10 -7.89 9.89
CA PRO A 35 4.55 -6.62 9.41
C PRO A 35 3.03 -6.69 9.29
N LEU A 36 2.35 -5.57 9.58
CA LEU A 36 0.93 -5.43 9.29
C LEU A 36 0.73 -5.40 7.78
N ARG A 37 -0.06 -6.33 7.24
CA ARG A 37 -0.35 -6.46 5.81
C ARG A 37 -1.71 -5.86 5.49
N VAL A 38 -1.74 -4.87 4.60
CA VAL A 38 -2.95 -4.17 4.19
C VAL A 38 -3.17 -4.35 2.69
N PRO A 39 -4.21 -5.10 2.27
CA PRO A 39 -4.61 -5.18 0.88
C PRO A 39 -5.28 -3.88 0.45
N VAL A 40 -4.84 -3.34 -0.69
CA VAL A 40 -5.35 -2.08 -1.26
C VAL A 40 -5.69 -2.22 -2.73
N ARG A 41 -6.59 -1.36 -3.18
CA ARG A 41 -6.99 -1.25 -4.58
C ARG A 41 -6.97 0.22 -4.95
N VAL A 42 -6.33 0.56 -6.07
CA VAL A 42 -6.23 1.93 -6.58
C VAL A 42 -6.61 1.94 -8.06
N GLU A 43 -7.63 2.72 -8.39
CA GLU A 43 -8.00 2.99 -9.79
C GLU A 43 -6.98 3.97 -10.37
N ALA A 44 -6.23 3.53 -11.38
CA ALA A 44 -5.22 4.34 -12.05
C ALA A 44 -4.89 3.75 -13.44
N SER A 45 -4.45 4.64 -14.34
CA SER A 45 -3.92 4.24 -15.65
C SER A 45 -2.72 3.29 -15.49
N PRO A 46 -2.56 2.28 -16.38
CA PRO A 46 -1.39 1.40 -16.36
C PRO A 46 -0.07 2.15 -16.57
N ASN A 47 -0.13 3.34 -17.19
CA ASN A 47 1.03 4.19 -17.47
C ASN A 47 1.33 5.20 -16.35
N ILE A 48 0.67 5.08 -15.19
CA ILE A 48 0.93 5.95 -14.04
C ILE A 48 2.43 5.90 -13.66
N PRO A 49 3.07 7.06 -13.41
CA PRO A 49 4.46 7.07 -12.96
C PRO A 49 4.62 6.26 -11.67
N HIS A 50 5.66 5.42 -11.62
CA HIS A 50 5.90 4.50 -10.49
C HIS A 50 5.87 5.21 -9.13
N ARG A 51 6.50 6.39 -9.01
CA ARG A 51 6.49 7.19 -7.78
C ARG A 51 5.08 7.63 -7.35
N GLN A 52 4.23 7.95 -8.32
CA GLN A 52 2.85 8.36 -8.06
C GLN A 52 2.01 7.17 -7.63
N LEU A 53 2.19 6.01 -8.27
CA LEU A 53 1.54 4.76 -7.90
C LEU A 53 1.92 4.32 -6.48
N ALA A 54 3.22 4.28 -6.17
CA ALA A 54 3.70 3.89 -4.84
C ALA A 54 3.09 4.78 -3.75
N ARG A 55 3.07 6.11 -3.98
CA ARG A 55 2.42 7.06 -3.06
C ARG A 55 0.92 6.83 -2.91
N ALA A 56 0.21 6.53 -4.00
CA ALA A 56 -1.22 6.26 -3.96
C ALA A 56 -1.53 4.98 -3.16
N LEU A 57 -0.77 3.90 -3.40
CA LEU A 57 -0.91 2.64 -2.68
C LEU A 57 -0.61 2.78 -1.18
N THR A 58 0.48 3.49 -0.82
CA THR A 58 0.82 3.75 0.58
C THR A 58 -0.28 4.55 1.29
N ARG A 59 -0.81 5.60 0.66
CA ARG A 59 -1.89 6.41 1.25
C ARG A 59 -3.18 5.61 1.45
N GLU A 60 -3.56 4.80 0.45
CA GLU A 60 -4.72 3.92 0.57
C GLU A 60 -4.54 2.91 1.70
N ALA A 61 -3.33 2.36 1.84
CA ALA A 61 -3.01 1.41 2.88
C ALA A 61 -3.03 2.05 4.27
N GLN A 62 -2.53 3.27 4.41
CA GLN A 62 -2.61 4.03 5.66
C GLN A 62 -4.06 4.31 6.05
N ARG A 63 -4.90 4.70 5.08
CA ARG A 63 -6.33 4.93 5.31
C ARG A 63 -7.02 3.67 5.84
N ARG A 64 -6.73 2.51 5.25
CA ARG A 64 -7.35 1.23 5.63
C ARG A 64 -6.77 0.60 6.89
N GLY A 65 -5.46 0.71 7.09
CA GLY A 65 -4.73 0.02 8.14
C GLY A 65 -4.56 0.80 9.44
N ILE A 66 -4.57 2.14 9.39
CA ILE A 66 -4.34 3.01 10.56
C ILE A 66 -5.57 3.89 10.86
N GLY A 67 -6.41 4.18 9.87
CA GLY A 67 -7.65 4.96 10.06
C GLY A 67 -8.85 4.19 10.62
N GLY A 68 -8.64 2.94 11.06
CA GLY A 68 -9.68 2.06 11.62
C GLY A 68 -9.40 1.58 13.05
N LEU A 69 -8.41 2.18 13.73
CA LEU A 69 -8.18 2.03 15.17
C LEU A 69 -8.83 3.19 15.92
#